data_AF-A0A517ZK45-F1
#
_entry.id   AF-A0A517ZK45-F1
#
_cell.length_a   1.000
_cell.length_b   1.000
_cell.length_c   1.000
_cell.angle_alpha   90.00
_cell.angle_beta   90.00
_cell.angle_gamma   90.00
#
_symmetry.space_group_name_H-M   'P 1'
#
loop_
_entity.id
_entity.type
_entity.pdbx_description
1 polymer ?
#
loop_
_entity_poly.entity_id
_entity_poly.type
_entity_poly.pdbx_seq_one_letter_code
_entity_poly.pdbx_strand_id
1 'polypeptide(L)'
;MLKRLILGTLCFSSLAMFSLFAQEEDPNAEYHKRFAAIPVPGKTPFDTVEKRREMYLSGYRSGYFWAEGPQNHFACPTNPNDWNGPVIRGWIEGWQAGAQAGGTGALPAKYGRFLAWDTAAANDATAWSQPVHGLQARLSVTSKEVVAGTPILSTYLELRNVAGVVNVMEIPLDPETIQFTVTNADGKTVPPSNGPFDGMTVPLGMTRLPHDSTLRFNISARGAGIRPGAAAHLDLGPKSNWSFPQGITGTYYLHAKFDIAKANNDQWWGTIEIPKIKIPVTGK
;
A
#
# COMPACT_ATOMS: atom_id res chain seq x y z
N MET A 1 -67.47 -43.22 -28.61
CA MET A 1 -67.51 -44.23 -27.53
C MET A 1 -66.14 -44.18 -26.85
N LEU A 2 -65.92 -43.99 -25.56
CA LEU A 2 -66.73 -44.20 -24.37
C LEU A 2 -66.03 -43.52 -23.18
N LYS A 3 -66.84 -42.90 -22.31
CA LYS A 3 -66.66 -42.60 -20.87
C LYS A 3 -65.55 -41.66 -20.38
N ARG A 4 -66.03 -40.46 -20.02
CA ARG A 4 -65.67 -39.70 -18.80
C ARG A 4 -65.48 -40.61 -17.58
N LEU A 5 -64.47 -40.31 -16.77
CA LEU A 5 -64.51 -40.55 -15.32
C LEU A 5 -64.05 -39.28 -14.59
N ILE A 6 -64.96 -38.78 -13.76
CA ILE A 6 -64.79 -37.73 -12.76
C ILE A 6 -64.38 -38.43 -11.45
N LEU A 7 -63.70 -37.70 -10.55
CA LEU A 7 -63.31 -37.97 -9.14
C LEU A 7 -61.77 -38.08 -9.00
N GLY A 8 -61.09 -37.34 -8.14
CA GLY A 8 -61.56 -36.44 -7.09
C GLY A 8 -60.41 -35.57 -6.58
N THR A 9 -60.75 -34.33 -6.27
CA THR A 9 -59.89 -33.33 -5.65
C THR A 9 -59.65 -33.71 -4.19
N LEU A 10 -58.52 -34.35 -3.90
CA LEU A 10 -57.98 -34.43 -2.55
C LEU A 10 -57.12 -33.18 -2.30
N CYS A 11 -57.77 -32.16 -1.77
CA CYS A 11 -57.13 -30.97 -1.21
C CYS A 11 -56.43 -31.39 0.09
N PHE A 12 -55.18 -31.86 0.01
CA PHE A 12 -54.34 -32.03 1.18
C PHE A 12 -53.90 -30.65 1.66
N SER A 13 -54.56 -30.18 2.71
CA SER A 13 -54.15 -29.05 3.54
C SER A 13 -52.83 -29.38 4.25
N SER A 14 -51.70 -29.26 3.53
CA SER A 14 -50.35 -29.44 4.09
C SER A 14 -49.61 -28.11 4.19
N LEU A 15 -50.33 -27.04 4.54
CA LEU A 15 -49.82 -25.66 4.63
C LEU A 15 -50.08 -25.06 6.02
N ALA A 16 -49.61 -25.73 7.08
CA ALA A 16 -49.60 -25.12 8.43
C ALA A 16 -48.64 -25.83 9.42
N MET A 17 -47.50 -26.36 8.98
CA MET A 17 -46.50 -26.94 9.89
C MET A 17 -45.08 -26.47 9.63
N PHE A 18 -44.92 -25.29 9.00
CA PHE A 18 -43.66 -24.57 8.95
C PHE A 18 -43.93 -23.15 9.43
N SER A 19 -43.57 -22.88 10.68
CA SER A 19 -43.10 -21.58 11.19
C SER A 19 -43.51 -21.36 12.66
N LEU A 20 -43.19 -22.34 13.51
CA LEU A 20 -43.16 -22.17 14.96
C LEU A 20 -41.74 -22.38 15.50
N PHE A 21 -40.73 -22.11 14.66
CA PHE A 21 -39.42 -21.74 15.17
C PHE A 21 -39.58 -20.30 15.65
N ALA A 22 -39.68 -20.11 16.97
CA ALA A 22 -39.48 -18.81 17.56
C ALA A 22 -38.23 -18.20 16.92
N GLN A 23 -38.32 -16.94 16.45
CA GLN A 23 -37.13 -16.21 16.05
C GLN A 23 -36.18 -16.27 17.24
N GLU A 24 -35.13 -17.08 17.11
CA GLU A 24 -34.06 -17.14 18.09
C GLU A 24 -33.48 -15.73 18.12
N GLU A 25 -33.65 -15.05 19.25
CA GLU A 25 -33.12 -13.69 19.42
C GLU A 25 -31.62 -13.75 19.10
N ASP A 26 -31.16 -12.91 18.17
CA ASP A 26 -29.74 -12.87 17.81
C ASP A 26 -28.94 -12.59 19.08
N PRO A 27 -28.10 -13.56 19.55
CA PRO A 27 -27.36 -13.40 20.80
C PRO A 27 -26.38 -12.22 20.74
N ASN A 28 -26.15 -11.64 19.56
CA ASN A 28 -25.29 -10.48 19.32
C ASN A 28 -26.06 -9.19 19.02
N ALA A 29 -27.38 -9.14 19.18
CA ALA A 29 -28.18 -7.95 18.85
C ALA A 29 -27.68 -6.69 19.60
N GLU A 30 -27.34 -6.82 20.88
CA GLU A 30 -26.76 -5.73 21.66
C GLU A 30 -25.40 -5.29 21.13
N TYR A 31 -24.56 -6.24 20.74
CA TYR A 31 -23.26 -5.97 20.12
C TYR A 31 -23.43 -5.19 18.81
N HIS A 32 -24.29 -5.66 17.91
CA HIS A 32 -24.54 -4.98 16.63
C HIS A 32 -25.07 -3.56 16.83
N LYS A 33 -25.96 -3.36 17.80
CA LYS A 33 -26.48 -2.04 18.15
C LYS A 33 -25.36 -1.11 18.64
N ARG A 34 -24.48 -1.58 19.53
CA ARG A 34 -23.34 -0.80 20.04
C ARG A 34 -22.33 -0.50 18.93
N PHE A 35 -21.98 -1.48 18.13
CA PHE A 35 -21.02 -1.34 17.02
C PHE A 35 -21.51 -0.35 15.96
N ALA A 36 -22.80 -0.36 15.64
CA ALA A 36 -23.40 0.59 14.69
C ALA A 36 -23.45 2.02 15.24
N ALA A 37 -23.51 2.19 16.57
CA ALA A 37 -23.56 3.50 17.23
C ALA A 37 -22.19 4.20 17.36
N ILE A 38 -21.09 3.52 17.02
CA ILE A 38 -19.74 4.10 17.08
C ILE A 38 -19.66 5.31 16.13
N PRO A 39 -19.24 6.50 16.62
CA PRO A 39 -19.06 7.66 15.77
C PRO A 39 -17.97 7.39 14.75
N VAL A 40 -18.25 7.65 13.47
CA VAL A 40 -17.27 7.49 12.39
C VAL A 40 -16.83 8.86 11.87
N PRO A 41 -15.57 9.02 11.42
CA PRO A 41 -15.10 10.29 10.88
C PRO A 41 -15.83 10.64 9.59
N GLY A 42 -16.21 11.92 9.45
CA GLY A 42 -16.92 12.42 8.26
C GLY A 42 -16.07 12.46 6.98
N LYS A 43 -14.74 12.48 7.12
CA LYS A 43 -13.76 12.38 6.03
C LYS A 43 -12.74 11.30 6.35
N THR A 44 -12.26 10.61 5.33
CA THR A 44 -11.24 9.57 5.45
C THR A 44 -10.11 9.80 4.44
N PRO A 45 -8.90 9.29 4.70
CA PRO A 45 -7.80 9.28 3.72
C PRO A 45 -8.10 8.49 2.44
N PHE A 46 -9.21 7.74 2.41
CA PHE A 46 -9.60 6.85 1.33
C PHE A 46 -10.91 7.24 0.66
N ASP A 47 -11.40 8.47 0.85
CA ASP A 47 -12.69 8.94 0.30
C ASP A 47 -12.78 8.86 -1.23
N THR A 48 -11.65 8.79 -1.93
CA THR A 48 -11.59 8.64 -3.39
C THR A 48 -11.75 7.20 -3.89
N VAL A 49 -11.71 6.19 -3.00
CA VAL A 49 -11.81 4.77 -3.35
C VAL A 49 -12.74 4.07 -2.35
N GLU A 50 -14.02 3.94 -2.73
CA GLU A 50 -15.12 3.43 -1.88
C GLU A 50 -14.76 2.16 -1.10
N LYS A 51 -14.25 1.12 -1.78
CA LYS A 51 -13.83 -0.13 -1.11
C LYS A 51 -12.79 0.09 -0.02
N ARG A 52 -11.81 0.98 -0.24
CA ARG A 52 -10.77 1.28 0.78
C ARG A 52 -11.36 2.10 1.93
N ARG A 53 -12.31 2.99 1.65
CA ARG A 53 -13.07 3.73 2.66
C ARG A 53 -13.86 2.79 3.56
N GLU A 54 -14.59 1.83 2.99
CA GLU A 54 -15.34 0.83 3.76
C GLU A 54 -14.42 -0.02 4.65
N MET A 55 -13.30 -0.48 4.11
CA MET A 55 -12.28 -1.21 4.85
C MET A 55 -11.72 -0.39 6.02
N TYR A 56 -11.43 0.89 5.79
CA TYR A 56 -11.01 1.81 6.84
C TYR A 56 -12.08 2.01 7.91
N LEU A 57 -13.35 2.26 7.54
CA LEU A 57 -14.43 2.47 8.49
C LEU A 57 -14.74 1.22 9.33
N SER A 58 -14.65 0.04 8.71
CA SER A 58 -14.74 -1.23 9.41
C SER A 58 -13.61 -1.39 10.43
N GLY A 59 -12.37 -1.14 10.01
CA GLY A 59 -11.21 -1.13 10.91
C GLY A 59 -11.40 -0.14 12.07
N TYR A 60 -11.85 1.08 11.77
CA TYR A 60 -12.11 2.15 12.74
C TYR A 60 -13.07 1.72 13.83
N ARG A 61 -14.24 1.17 13.46
CA ARG A 61 -15.22 0.70 14.45
C ARG A 61 -14.63 -0.39 15.33
N SER A 62 -13.92 -1.37 14.75
CA SER A 62 -13.27 -2.43 15.53
C SER A 62 -12.20 -1.89 16.48
N GLY A 63 -11.43 -0.88 16.08
CA GLY A 63 -10.43 -0.23 16.93
C GLY A 63 -11.06 0.56 18.08
N TYR A 64 -12.09 1.33 17.79
CA TYR A 64 -12.85 2.08 18.79
C TYR A 64 -13.47 1.14 19.82
N PHE A 65 -14.13 0.09 19.34
CA PHE A 65 -14.77 -0.90 20.19
C PHE A 65 -13.75 -1.63 21.08
N TRP A 66 -12.57 -1.95 20.54
CA TRP A 66 -11.45 -2.48 21.32
C TRP A 66 -11.02 -1.54 22.45
N ALA A 67 -10.91 -0.25 22.17
CA ALA A 67 -10.47 0.74 23.14
C ALA A 67 -11.44 0.92 24.31
N GLU A 68 -12.74 0.65 24.16
CA GLU A 68 -13.72 0.75 25.26
C GLU A 68 -13.35 -0.09 26.49
N GLY A 69 -12.79 -1.30 26.29
CA GLY A 69 -12.29 -2.11 27.41
C GLY A 69 -12.00 -3.59 27.09
N PRO A 70 -11.39 -4.32 28.04
CA PRO A 70 -10.94 -5.70 27.86
C PRO A 70 -12.02 -6.71 27.42
N GLN A 71 -13.27 -6.48 27.83
CA GLN A 71 -14.43 -7.28 27.47
C GLN A 71 -14.75 -7.24 25.96
N ASN A 72 -14.20 -6.26 25.23
CA ASN A 72 -14.44 -6.04 23.82
C ASN A 72 -13.29 -6.56 22.92
N HIS A 73 -12.31 -7.27 23.49
CA HIS A 73 -11.10 -7.71 22.79
C HIS A 73 -11.29 -8.93 21.87
N PHE A 74 -12.45 -9.09 21.24
CA PHE A 74 -12.76 -10.22 20.36
C PHE A 74 -12.57 -9.90 18.87
N ALA A 75 -12.37 -8.63 18.51
CA ALA A 75 -12.26 -8.16 17.11
C ALA A 75 -10.93 -7.45 16.82
N CYS A 76 -9.80 -8.05 17.20
CA CYS A 76 -8.51 -7.61 16.67
C CYS A 76 -8.45 -7.99 15.18
N PRO A 77 -8.25 -7.04 14.24
CA PRO A 77 -8.02 -7.40 12.85
C PRO A 77 -6.84 -8.36 12.78
N THR A 78 -6.90 -9.27 11.80
CA THR A 78 -5.88 -10.29 11.55
C THR A 78 -4.48 -9.68 11.48
N ASN A 79 -3.49 -10.57 11.65
CA ASN A 79 -2.07 -10.31 11.68
C ASN A 79 -1.67 -9.04 10.89
N PRO A 80 -1.12 -7.98 11.54
CA PRO A 80 -0.72 -6.76 10.83
C PRO A 80 0.35 -7.00 9.76
N ASN A 81 0.88 -8.22 9.65
CA ASN A 81 1.79 -8.65 8.59
C ASN A 81 1.08 -9.01 7.28
N ASP A 82 -0.24 -9.21 7.26
CA ASP A 82 -1.04 -9.41 6.03
C ASP A 82 -1.34 -8.08 5.30
N TRP A 83 -0.72 -6.99 5.79
CA TRP A 83 -0.76 -5.59 5.34
C TRP A 83 -2.06 -5.17 4.65
N ASN A 84 -3.12 -5.03 5.45
CA ASN A 84 -4.34 -4.36 5.01
C ASN A 84 -4.30 -2.88 5.44
N GLY A 85 -3.55 -2.07 4.70
CA GLY A 85 -3.27 -0.67 5.04
C GLY A 85 -4.52 0.15 5.48
N PRO A 86 -5.63 0.14 4.71
CA PRO A 86 -6.85 0.84 5.12
C PRO A 86 -7.45 0.34 6.43
N VAL A 87 -7.57 -0.99 6.62
CA VAL A 87 -8.12 -1.56 7.86
C VAL A 87 -7.23 -1.24 9.06
N ILE A 88 -5.91 -1.41 8.92
CA ILE A 88 -4.98 -1.15 10.03
C ILE A 88 -5.01 0.34 10.38
N ARG A 89 -4.96 1.25 9.40
CA ARG A 89 -5.05 2.69 9.65
C ARG A 89 -6.34 3.04 10.39
N GLY A 90 -7.47 2.55 9.87
CA GLY A 90 -8.78 2.71 10.49
C GLY A 90 -8.76 2.22 11.93
N TRP A 91 -8.27 1.00 12.16
CA TRP A 91 -8.21 0.38 13.48
C TRP A 91 -7.37 1.19 14.49
N ILE A 92 -6.22 1.71 14.08
CA ILE A 92 -5.39 2.57 14.95
C ILE A 92 -6.11 3.87 15.30
N GLU A 93 -6.65 4.56 14.30
CA GLU A 93 -7.33 5.84 14.50
C GLU A 93 -8.63 5.67 15.31
N GLY A 94 -9.35 4.57 15.09
CA GLY A 94 -10.49 4.16 15.89
C GLY A 94 -10.12 3.88 17.33
N TRP A 95 -9.04 3.13 17.57
CA TRP A 95 -8.52 2.88 18.91
C TRP A 95 -8.14 4.19 19.62
N GLN A 96 -7.45 5.09 18.94
CA GLN A 96 -7.11 6.42 19.48
C GLN A 96 -8.37 7.21 19.87
N ALA A 97 -9.40 7.20 19.02
CA ALA A 97 -10.65 7.88 19.30
C ALA A 97 -11.42 7.26 20.48
N GLY A 98 -11.48 5.93 20.57
CA GLY A 98 -12.13 5.26 21.70
C GLY A 98 -11.37 5.47 23.03
N ALA A 99 -10.03 5.51 22.98
CA ALA A 99 -9.21 5.86 24.14
C ALA A 99 -9.45 7.32 24.59
N GLN A 100 -9.56 8.25 23.64
CA GLN A 100 -9.93 9.64 23.93
C GLN A 100 -11.34 9.79 24.51
N ALA A 101 -12.26 8.90 24.14
CA ALA A 101 -13.61 8.83 24.70
C ALA A 101 -13.66 8.17 26.10
N GLY A 102 -12.52 7.90 26.73
CA GLY A 102 -12.43 7.33 28.08
C GLY A 102 -12.33 5.80 28.11
N GLY A 103 -12.11 5.15 26.97
CA GLY A 103 -11.86 3.72 26.89
C GLY A 103 -10.59 3.29 27.64
N THR A 104 -10.59 2.05 28.15
CA THR A 104 -9.49 1.48 28.97
C THR A 104 -8.71 0.36 28.26
N GLY A 105 -9.08 0.02 27.03
CA GLY A 105 -8.46 -1.03 26.24
C GLY A 105 -7.04 -0.65 25.78
N ALA A 106 -6.05 -1.44 26.16
CA ALA A 106 -4.66 -1.21 25.76
C ALA A 106 -4.43 -1.51 24.28
N LEU A 107 -3.56 -0.71 23.64
CA LEU A 107 -3.08 -0.99 22.29
C LEU A 107 -2.17 -2.23 22.31
N PRO A 108 -2.45 -3.29 21.54
CA PRO A 108 -1.54 -4.42 21.42
C PRO A 108 -0.19 -3.96 20.84
N ALA A 109 0.92 -4.40 21.45
CA ALA A 109 2.27 -3.92 21.10
C ALA A 109 2.62 -4.01 19.60
N LYS A 110 2.12 -5.04 18.90
CA LYS A 110 2.29 -5.22 17.44
C LYS A 110 1.77 -4.05 16.59
N TYR A 111 0.89 -3.23 17.17
CA TYR A 111 0.32 -2.06 16.53
C TYR A 111 1.03 -0.75 16.87
N GLY A 112 1.94 -0.74 17.85
CA GLY A 112 2.65 0.47 18.28
C GLY A 112 3.39 1.19 17.14
N ARG A 113 3.94 0.43 16.18
CA ARG A 113 4.62 0.98 14.99
C ARG A 113 3.71 1.83 14.08
N PHE A 114 2.39 1.69 14.20
CA PHE A 114 1.41 2.37 13.36
C PHE A 114 0.83 3.63 14.02
N LEU A 115 1.16 3.93 15.29
CA LEU A 115 0.74 5.17 15.94
C LEU A 115 1.30 6.42 15.25
N ALA A 116 2.43 6.28 14.54
CA ALA A 116 3.07 7.34 13.75
C ALA A 116 2.77 7.22 12.25
N TRP A 117 1.55 6.77 11.90
CA TRP A 117 1.13 6.50 10.51
C TRP A 117 1.47 7.64 9.55
N ASP A 118 1.41 8.89 10.01
CA ASP A 118 1.57 10.08 9.17
C ASP A 118 3.02 10.59 8.97
N THR A 119 4.06 9.93 9.48
CA THR A 119 5.44 10.44 9.26
C THR A 119 6.54 9.41 9.07
N ALA A 120 6.37 8.14 9.49
CA ALA A 120 7.48 7.18 9.49
C ALA A 120 7.26 5.95 8.59
N ALA A 121 6.04 5.44 8.48
CA ALA A 121 5.77 4.21 7.73
C ALA A 121 5.91 4.39 6.20
N ALA A 122 5.74 5.61 5.69
CA ALA A 122 6.04 5.96 4.31
C ALA A 122 7.53 6.24 4.07
N ASN A 123 8.37 6.26 5.12
CA ASN A 123 9.76 6.71 5.09
C ASN A 123 10.75 5.65 5.59
N ASP A 124 10.29 4.45 5.92
CA ASP A 124 11.18 3.36 6.25
C ASP A 124 11.88 2.92 4.96
N ALA A 125 13.18 3.20 4.86
CA ALA A 125 14.02 2.84 3.72
C ALA A 125 14.03 1.32 3.42
N THR A 126 13.34 0.52 4.22
CA THR A 126 13.21 -0.93 4.08
C THR A 126 11.81 -1.39 3.65
N ALA A 127 10.81 -0.50 3.59
CA ALA A 127 9.42 -0.86 3.32
C ALA A 127 9.20 -1.37 1.90
N TRP A 128 8.52 -2.52 1.79
CA TRP A 128 8.05 -3.07 0.52
C TRP A 128 6.73 -2.43 0.09
N SER A 129 6.53 -2.31 -1.23
CA SER A 129 5.23 -1.97 -1.81
C SER A 129 4.16 -2.99 -1.46
N GLN A 130 2.92 -2.65 -1.78
CA GLN A 130 1.87 -3.65 -1.79
C GLN A 130 2.10 -4.72 -2.85
N PRO A 131 1.76 -5.98 -2.54
CA PRO A 131 1.78 -7.03 -3.53
C PRO A 131 0.72 -6.72 -4.59
N VAL A 132 1.13 -6.64 -5.84
CA VAL A 132 0.24 -6.52 -7.00
C VAL A 132 0.52 -7.71 -7.90
N HIS A 133 -0.47 -8.58 -8.04
CA HIS A 133 -0.32 -9.88 -8.73
C HIS A 133 0.93 -10.66 -8.29
N GLY A 134 1.21 -10.65 -6.98
CA GLY A 134 2.33 -11.36 -6.38
C GLY A 134 3.70 -10.68 -6.51
N LEU A 135 3.80 -9.47 -7.07
CA LEU A 135 5.04 -8.70 -7.10
C LEU A 135 5.05 -7.63 -6.02
N GLN A 136 6.14 -7.51 -5.28
CA GLN A 136 6.47 -6.35 -4.46
C GLN A 136 7.75 -5.69 -4.97
N ALA A 137 7.88 -4.40 -4.70
CA ALA A 137 9.06 -3.63 -5.02
C ALA A 137 9.43 -2.67 -3.88
N ARG A 138 10.72 -2.32 -3.79
CA ARG A 138 11.20 -1.21 -2.97
C ARG A 138 12.39 -0.53 -3.62
N LEU A 139 12.67 0.70 -3.19
CA LEU A 139 13.88 1.41 -3.54
C LEU A 139 14.83 1.47 -2.35
N SER A 140 16.13 1.59 -2.63
CA SER A 140 17.11 2.06 -1.67
C SER A 140 18.10 3.00 -2.33
N VAL A 141 18.55 4.04 -1.62
CA VAL A 141 19.52 5.02 -2.13
C VAL A 141 20.73 5.04 -1.20
N THR A 142 21.92 5.03 -1.79
CA THR A 142 23.19 5.13 -1.07
C THR A 142 24.07 6.19 -1.71
N SER A 143 24.84 6.90 -0.90
CA SER A 143 25.90 7.80 -1.37
C SER A 143 27.25 7.15 -1.10
N LYS A 144 27.98 6.79 -2.15
CA LYS A 144 29.30 6.14 -2.03
C LYS A 144 30.41 6.83 -2.81
N GLU A 145 30.05 7.58 -3.84
CA GLU A 145 30.97 8.20 -4.78
C GLU A 145 30.83 9.72 -4.69
N VAL A 146 31.94 10.44 -4.89
CA VAL A 146 31.95 11.90 -4.93
C VAL A 146 32.69 12.33 -6.19
N VAL A 147 32.05 13.15 -7.02
CA VAL A 147 32.62 13.68 -8.26
C VAL A 147 32.56 15.20 -8.22
N ALA A 148 33.71 15.87 -8.42
CA ALA A 148 33.82 17.33 -8.32
C ALA A 148 33.22 17.92 -7.02
N GLY A 149 33.42 17.23 -5.89
CA GLY A 149 32.88 17.61 -4.59
C GLY A 149 31.39 17.31 -4.38
N THR A 150 30.71 16.70 -5.37
CA THR A 150 29.29 16.36 -5.33
C THR A 150 29.08 14.87 -5.06
N PRO A 151 28.37 14.49 -3.98
CA PRO A 151 28.00 13.10 -3.74
C PRO A 151 27.06 12.56 -4.81
N ILE A 152 27.39 11.41 -5.40
CA ILE A 152 26.59 10.72 -6.42
C ILE A 152 25.76 9.62 -5.76
N LEU A 153 24.45 9.72 -5.96
CA LEU A 153 23.48 8.83 -5.36
C LEU A 153 23.28 7.59 -6.22
N SER A 154 23.65 6.43 -5.68
CA SER A 154 23.34 5.13 -6.27
C SER A 154 21.99 4.64 -5.77
N THR A 155 21.04 4.50 -6.69
CA THR A 155 19.68 4.01 -6.45
C THR A 155 19.55 2.56 -6.89
N TYR A 156 18.97 1.74 -6.02
CA TYR A 156 18.71 0.33 -6.27
C TYR A 156 17.21 0.07 -6.29
N LEU A 157 16.78 -0.72 -7.26
CA LEU A 157 15.45 -1.33 -7.30
C LEU A 157 15.56 -2.75 -6.78
N GLU A 158 14.69 -3.08 -5.82
CA GLU A 158 14.53 -4.44 -5.31
C GLU A 158 13.14 -4.94 -5.67
N LEU A 159 13.06 -6.15 -6.21
CA LEU A 159 11.83 -6.82 -6.62
C LEU A 159 11.72 -8.14 -5.86
N ARG A 160 10.52 -8.47 -5.39
CA ARG A 160 10.26 -9.71 -4.66
C ARG A 160 9.02 -10.41 -5.20
N ASN A 161 9.15 -11.68 -5.54
CA ASN A 161 8.04 -12.54 -5.94
C ASN A 161 7.44 -13.17 -4.68
N VAL A 162 6.26 -12.69 -4.30
CA VAL A 162 5.45 -13.19 -3.18
C VAL A 162 4.16 -13.86 -3.66
N ALA A 163 4.10 -14.26 -4.94
CA ALA A 163 2.95 -14.98 -5.47
C ALA A 163 2.78 -16.31 -4.73
N GLY A 164 1.54 -16.72 -4.42
CA GLY A 164 1.25 -18.01 -3.78
C GLY A 164 1.43 -19.24 -4.69
N VAL A 165 2.09 -19.08 -5.84
CA VAL A 165 2.34 -20.13 -6.83
C VAL A 165 3.82 -20.18 -7.15
N VAL A 166 4.36 -21.38 -7.39
CA VAL A 166 5.80 -21.65 -7.56
C VAL A 166 6.38 -21.23 -8.92
N ASN A 167 5.67 -20.39 -9.66
CA ASN A 167 6.06 -19.98 -11.02
C ASN A 167 7.14 -18.89 -11.00
N VAL A 168 8.03 -18.96 -11.98
CA VAL A 168 8.93 -17.84 -12.31
C VAL A 168 8.08 -16.70 -12.87
N MET A 169 8.25 -15.51 -12.32
CA MET A 169 7.59 -14.30 -12.80
C MET A 169 8.46 -13.61 -13.85
N GLU A 170 7.90 -13.34 -15.03
CA GLU A 170 8.56 -12.57 -16.09
C GLU A 170 8.07 -11.13 -16.07
N ILE A 171 8.97 -10.17 -15.89
CA ILE A 171 8.64 -8.74 -15.73
C ILE A 171 9.30 -7.97 -16.88
N PRO A 172 8.52 -7.41 -17.84
CA PRO A 172 9.06 -6.61 -18.93
C PRO A 172 9.43 -5.21 -18.41
N LEU A 173 10.61 -5.09 -17.81
CA LEU A 173 11.06 -3.83 -17.23
C LEU A 173 11.64 -2.93 -18.32
N ASP A 174 10.92 -1.84 -18.58
CA ASP A 174 11.38 -0.73 -19.40
C ASP A 174 11.56 0.50 -18.50
N PRO A 175 12.74 1.13 -18.45
CA PRO A 175 12.95 2.37 -17.72
C PRO A 175 11.91 3.46 -18.00
N GLU A 176 11.35 3.52 -19.21
CA GLU A 176 10.34 4.52 -19.57
C GLU A 176 8.98 4.28 -18.91
N THR A 177 8.71 3.05 -18.48
CA THR A 177 7.49 2.70 -17.72
C THR A 177 7.62 3.03 -16.22
N ILE A 178 8.83 3.38 -15.76
CA ILE A 178 9.09 3.77 -14.38
C ILE A 178 9.06 5.30 -14.25
N GLN A 179 8.05 5.80 -13.56
CA GLN A 179 7.90 7.21 -13.25
C GLN A 179 8.53 7.50 -11.90
N PHE A 180 9.47 8.44 -11.87
CA PHE A 180 10.12 8.89 -10.64
C PHE A 180 9.61 10.26 -10.24
N THR A 181 9.44 10.48 -8.94
CA THR A 181 9.05 11.78 -8.40
C THR A 181 9.86 12.06 -7.16
N VAL A 182 10.43 13.27 -7.08
CA VAL A 182 11.05 13.77 -5.86
C VAL A 182 10.10 14.76 -5.18
N THR A 183 9.85 14.59 -3.89
CA THR A 183 9.09 15.54 -3.07
C THR A 183 9.93 16.08 -1.92
N ASN A 184 9.71 17.32 -1.51
CA ASN A 184 10.26 17.86 -0.27
C ASN A 184 9.46 17.35 0.97
N ALA A 185 9.83 17.83 2.16
CA ALA A 185 9.16 17.50 3.41
C ALA A 185 7.67 17.89 3.45
N ASP A 186 7.30 18.96 2.74
CA ASP A 186 5.91 19.44 2.65
C ASP A 186 5.08 18.67 1.60
N GLY A 187 5.67 17.64 0.97
CA GLY A 187 5.04 16.87 -0.09
C GLY A 187 5.00 17.57 -1.45
N LYS A 188 5.62 18.74 -1.59
CA LYS A 188 5.72 19.48 -2.86
C LYS A 188 6.71 18.81 -3.79
N THR A 189 6.31 18.60 -5.05
CA THR A 189 7.17 18.05 -6.10
C THR A 189 8.35 18.98 -6.38
N VAL A 190 9.54 18.38 -6.48
CA VAL A 190 10.78 19.03 -6.92
C VAL A 190 10.99 18.69 -8.40
N PRO A 191 11.04 19.70 -9.29
CA PRO A 191 11.24 19.44 -10.71
C PRO A 191 12.62 18.83 -10.98
N PRO A 192 12.75 17.96 -11.99
CA PRO A 192 14.05 17.50 -12.48
C PRO A 192 14.96 18.68 -12.89
N SER A 193 16.27 18.49 -12.81
CA SER A 193 17.28 19.55 -13.06
C SER A 193 17.74 19.66 -14.52
N ASN A 194 17.39 18.70 -15.34
CA ASN A 194 17.84 18.52 -16.71
C ASN A 194 17.08 19.35 -17.73
N GLY A 195 17.82 19.82 -18.73
CA GLY A 195 17.29 20.27 -20.02
C GLY A 195 17.03 19.11 -20.98
N PRO A 196 16.82 19.39 -22.28
CA PRO A 196 16.66 18.36 -23.31
C PRO A 196 17.82 17.35 -23.30
N PHE A 197 17.52 16.06 -23.43
CA PHE A 197 18.48 14.97 -23.52
C PHE A 197 18.26 14.20 -24.82
N ASP A 198 19.34 13.91 -25.55
CA ASP A 198 19.35 13.24 -26.86
C ASP A 198 20.14 11.92 -26.87
N GLY A 199 20.60 11.44 -25.71
CA GLY A 199 21.32 10.19 -25.58
C GLY A 199 20.43 8.94 -25.65
N MET A 200 21.07 7.77 -25.69
CA MET A 200 20.39 6.47 -25.73
C MET A 200 19.94 6.01 -24.33
N THR A 201 18.71 5.51 -24.24
CA THR A 201 18.23 4.75 -23.08
C THR A 201 18.50 3.27 -23.31
N VAL A 202 19.21 2.62 -22.38
CA VAL A 202 19.43 1.17 -22.44
C VAL A 202 18.24 0.47 -21.77
N PRO A 203 17.52 -0.43 -22.47
CA PRO A 203 16.41 -1.15 -21.86
C PRO A 203 16.92 -2.13 -20.79
N LEU A 204 16.17 -2.30 -19.70
CA LEU A 204 16.46 -3.32 -18.69
C LEU A 204 16.07 -4.73 -19.18
N GLY A 205 15.09 -4.81 -20.08
CA GLY A 205 14.67 -6.04 -20.74
C GLY A 205 13.78 -6.91 -19.85
N MET A 206 13.71 -8.20 -20.20
CA MET A 206 12.87 -9.17 -19.47
C MET A 206 13.56 -9.64 -18.19
N THR A 207 13.04 -9.25 -17.04
CA THR A 207 13.52 -9.71 -15.74
C THR A 207 12.78 -10.96 -15.31
N ARG A 208 13.52 -12.01 -14.94
CA ARG A 208 12.93 -13.27 -14.44
C ARG A 208 13.15 -13.40 -12.94
N LEU A 209 12.05 -13.57 -12.20
CA LEU A 209 12.06 -13.60 -10.73
C LEU A 209 11.43 -14.91 -10.23
N PRO A 210 12.25 -15.91 -9.82
CA PRO A 210 11.76 -17.17 -9.24
C PRO A 210 10.81 -16.95 -8.05
N HIS A 211 9.98 -17.95 -7.74
CA HIS A 211 9.12 -17.92 -6.55
C HIS A 211 9.94 -17.74 -5.26
N ASP A 212 9.40 -16.94 -4.33
CA ASP A 212 10.03 -16.56 -3.06
C ASP A 212 11.46 -16.00 -3.19
N SER A 213 11.79 -15.46 -4.36
CA SER A 213 13.08 -14.83 -4.60
C SER A 213 13.00 -13.31 -4.47
N THR A 214 14.17 -12.71 -4.23
CA THR A 214 14.38 -11.27 -4.25
C THR A 214 15.54 -10.95 -5.19
N LEU A 215 15.33 -9.99 -6.09
CA LEU A 215 16.37 -9.47 -6.98
C LEU A 215 16.63 -8.01 -6.66
N ARG A 216 17.91 -7.64 -6.49
CA ARG A 216 18.36 -6.26 -6.28
C ARG A 216 19.33 -5.86 -7.37
N PHE A 217 19.09 -4.72 -8.02
CA PHE A 217 20.00 -4.18 -9.03
C PHE A 217 20.04 -2.65 -8.99
N ASN A 218 21.14 -2.10 -9.50
CA ASN A 218 21.36 -0.66 -9.56
C ASN A 218 20.62 -0.09 -10.80
N ILE A 219 19.80 0.94 -10.59
CA ILE A 219 19.03 1.63 -11.65
C ILE A 219 19.51 3.06 -11.89
N SER A 220 20.65 3.44 -11.30
CA SER A 220 21.22 4.78 -11.50
C SER A 220 21.70 4.94 -12.92
N ALA A 221 21.30 6.03 -13.56
CA ALA A 221 21.96 6.51 -14.75
C ALA A 221 23.26 7.25 -14.36
N ARG A 222 24.17 7.38 -15.32
CA ARG A 222 25.44 8.12 -15.16
C ARG A 222 25.69 9.01 -16.38
N GLY A 223 24.63 9.62 -16.90
CA GLY A 223 24.65 10.36 -18.15
C GLY A 223 24.49 11.86 -17.99
N ALA A 224 23.89 12.31 -16.88
CA ALA A 224 23.66 13.72 -16.64
C ALA A 224 24.95 14.46 -16.23
N GLY A 225 25.04 15.74 -16.61
CA GLY A 225 26.11 16.61 -16.14
C GLY A 225 26.05 16.81 -14.63
N ILE A 226 27.16 16.52 -13.94
CA ILE A 226 27.26 16.67 -12.48
C ILE A 226 27.70 18.10 -12.17
N ARG A 227 26.82 18.87 -11.51
CA ARG A 227 27.16 20.21 -11.03
C ARG A 227 28.21 20.12 -9.92
N PRO A 228 29.37 20.80 -10.01
CA PRO A 228 30.37 20.79 -8.95
C PRO A 228 29.86 21.37 -7.62
N GLY A 229 30.29 20.79 -6.50
CA GLY A 229 29.99 21.27 -5.15
C GLY A 229 28.52 21.18 -4.72
N ALA A 230 27.68 20.41 -5.42
CA ALA A 230 26.29 20.22 -5.02
C ALA A 230 26.19 19.32 -3.77
N ALA A 231 25.10 19.44 -3.00
CA ALA A 231 24.88 18.63 -1.82
C ALA A 231 24.63 17.14 -2.13
N ALA A 232 24.08 16.85 -3.30
CA ALA A 232 23.96 15.51 -3.87
C ALA A 232 23.53 15.60 -5.35
N HIS A 233 23.75 14.51 -6.11
CA HIS A 233 23.24 14.33 -7.46
C HIS A 233 22.56 12.96 -7.58
N LEU A 234 21.30 12.95 -8.01
CA LEU A 234 20.51 11.75 -8.31
C LEU A 234 20.27 11.70 -9.82
N ASP A 235 20.68 10.63 -10.48
CA ASP A 235 20.42 10.40 -11.90
C ASP A 235 19.76 9.03 -12.11
N LEU A 236 18.55 9.04 -12.64
CA LEU A 236 17.73 7.86 -12.97
C LEU A 236 17.32 7.86 -14.45
N GLY A 237 17.98 8.71 -15.26
CA GLY A 237 17.81 8.73 -16.71
C GLY A 237 17.40 10.09 -17.27
N PRO A 238 17.06 10.11 -18.58
CA PRO A 238 16.91 11.33 -19.38
C PRO A 238 15.89 12.36 -18.88
N LYS A 239 14.90 11.92 -18.10
CA LYS A 239 13.80 12.74 -17.58
C LYS A 239 13.79 12.82 -16.05
N SER A 240 14.74 12.16 -15.39
CA SER A 240 14.69 11.85 -13.97
C SER A 240 16.06 12.07 -13.33
N ASN A 241 16.57 13.30 -13.37
CA ASN A 241 17.74 13.67 -12.56
C ASN A 241 17.49 14.92 -11.73
N TRP A 242 18.16 14.98 -10.59
CA TRP A 242 18.05 16.05 -9.61
C TRP A 242 19.43 16.38 -9.07
N SER A 243 19.81 17.65 -9.16
CA SER A 243 20.98 18.20 -8.48
C SER A 243 20.50 19.02 -7.29
N PHE A 244 20.90 18.61 -6.09
CA PHE A 244 20.55 19.30 -4.85
C PHE A 244 21.59 20.39 -4.55
N PRO A 245 21.22 21.68 -4.52
CA PRO A 245 22.17 22.76 -4.24
C PRO A 245 22.89 22.58 -2.89
N GLN A 246 24.11 23.11 -2.80
CA GLN A 246 24.83 23.23 -1.53
C GLN A 246 24.02 24.07 -0.52
N GLY A 247 24.17 23.78 0.77
CA GLY A 247 23.51 24.52 1.86
C GLY A 247 22.01 24.24 2.02
N ILE A 248 21.47 23.27 1.28
CA ILE A 248 20.06 22.89 1.42
C ILE A 248 19.81 22.15 2.73
N THR A 249 18.81 22.60 3.49
CA THR A 249 18.49 22.07 4.83
C THR A 249 17.20 21.23 4.86
N GLY A 250 16.58 21.01 3.71
CA GLY A 250 15.33 20.25 3.58
C GLY A 250 15.53 18.73 3.57
N THR A 251 14.48 18.00 3.94
CA THR A 251 14.39 16.56 3.67
C THR A 251 13.71 16.33 2.33
N TYR A 252 14.26 15.40 1.55
CA TYR A 252 13.76 15.01 0.24
C TYR A 252 13.44 13.54 0.22
N TYR A 253 12.44 13.19 -0.58
CA TYR A 253 11.95 11.84 -0.73
C TYR A 253 11.86 11.48 -2.20
N LEU A 254 12.38 10.30 -2.56
CA LEU A 254 12.20 9.68 -3.86
C LEU A 254 11.00 8.73 -3.79
N HIS A 255 10.14 8.82 -4.80
CA HIS A 255 9.01 7.93 -5.04
C HIS A 255 9.12 7.36 -6.45
N ALA A 256 8.65 6.13 -6.65
CA ALA A 256 8.58 5.53 -7.97
C ALA A 256 7.24 4.82 -8.17
N LYS A 257 6.76 4.87 -9.40
CA LYS A 257 5.60 4.14 -9.87
C LYS A 257 5.98 3.42 -11.15
N PHE A 258 5.67 2.13 -11.25
CA PHE A 258 5.77 1.43 -12.53
C PHE A 258 4.39 0.94 -12.95
N ASP A 259 4.07 1.17 -14.22
CA ASP A 259 2.78 0.84 -14.81
C ASP A 259 3.00 0.02 -16.07
N ILE A 260 2.84 -1.31 -15.94
CA ILE A 260 3.06 -2.26 -17.03
C ILE A 260 1.71 -2.74 -17.53
N ALA A 261 1.38 -2.31 -18.75
CA ALA A 261 0.18 -2.78 -19.44
C ALA A 261 0.27 -4.28 -19.72
N LYS A 262 -0.87 -4.96 -19.66
CA LYS A 262 -0.94 -6.39 -19.98
C LYS A 262 -0.68 -6.62 -21.47
N ALA A 263 0.43 -7.28 -21.79
CA ALA A 263 0.78 -7.64 -23.17
C ALA A 263 0.40 -9.10 -23.52
N ASN A 264 0.67 -10.04 -22.62
CA ASN A 264 0.30 -11.46 -22.76
C ASN A 264 -0.01 -12.08 -21.39
N ASN A 265 -0.31 -13.38 -21.35
CA ASN A 265 -0.71 -14.07 -20.12
C ASN A 265 0.48 -14.56 -19.27
N ASP A 266 1.68 -14.62 -19.83
CA ASP A 266 2.85 -15.20 -19.17
C ASP A 266 3.71 -14.13 -18.46
N GLN A 267 3.51 -12.87 -18.81
CA GLN A 267 4.21 -11.73 -18.22
C GLN A 267 3.40 -11.10 -17.09
N TRP A 268 4.14 -10.63 -16.08
CA TRP A 268 3.59 -9.79 -15.03
C TRP A 268 3.11 -8.47 -15.62
N TRP A 269 1.98 -8.00 -15.11
CA TRP A 269 1.37 -6.73 -15.46
C TRP A 269 0.70 -6.11 -14.23
N GLY A 270 0.53 -4.80 -14.25
CA GLY A 270 -0.10 -4.05 -13.19
C GLY A 270 0.63 -2.75 -12.88
N THR A 271 0.06 -2.03 -11.91
CA THR A 271 0.60 -0.77 -11.42
C THR A 271 1.07 -0.94 -9.99
N ILE A 272 2.35 -0.67 -9.71
CA ILE A 272 2.90 -0.66 -8.35
C ILE A 272 3.37 0.75 -8.00
N GLU A 273 2.89 1.22 -6.86
CA GLU A 273 3.39 2.41 -6.18
C GLU A 273 4.44 1.97 -5.16
N ILE A 274 5.70 2.38 -5.35
CA ILE A 274 6.80 2.05 -4.45
C ILE A 274 6.84 3.07 -3.30
N PRO A 275 6.92 2.64 -2.03
CA PRO A 275 7.01 3.55 -0.89
C PRO A 275 8.10 4.61 -1.05
N LYS A 276 7.85 5.79 -0.49
CA LYS A 276 8.84 6.88 -0.50
C LYS A 276 10.09 6.46 0.27
N ILE A 277 11.25 6.92 -0.20
CA ILE A 277 12.50 6.74 0.54
C ILE A 277 13.20 8.07 0.69
N LYS A 278 13.82 8.29 1.86
CA LYS A 278 14.59 9.50 2.12
C LYS A 278 15.83 9.53 1.23
N ILE A 279 16.07 10.68 0.60
CA ILE A 279 17.28 10.94 -0.17
C ILE A 279 18.37 11.43 0.79
N PRO A 280 19.56 10.80 0.84
CA PRO A 280 20.65 11.22 1.70
C PRO A 280 21.36 12.44 1.09
N VAL A 281 20.80 13.62 1.32
CA VAL A 281 21.41 14.90 0.92
C VAL A 281 22.29 15.42 2.06
N THR A 282 23.56 15.69 1.81
CA THR A 282 24.48 16.26 2.80
C THR A 282 24.52 17.77 2.68
N GLY A 283 23.81 18.49 3.56
CA GLY A 283 24.03 19.91 3.77
C GLY A 283 25.24 20.11 4.68
N LYS A 284 26.34 20.64 4.15
CA LYS A 284 27.38 21.29 4.95
C LYS A 284 27.25 22.79 4.77
#